data_AF-A0A099NKQ9-F1
#
_entry.id   AF-A0A099NKQ9-F1
#
_cell.length_a   1.000
_cell.length_b   1.000
_cell.length_c   1.000
_cell.angle_alpha   90.00
_cell.angle_beta   90.00
_cell.angle_gamma   90.00
#
_symmetry.space_group_name_H-M   'P 1'
#
loop_
_entity.id
_entity.type
_entity.pdbx_description
1 polymer ?
#
loop_
_entity_poly.entity_id
_entity_poly.type
_entity_poly.pdbx_seq_one_letter_code
_entity_poly.pdbx_strand_id
1 'polypeptide(L)'
;MSYLKHVNNLELIVFDTDQAVKDWGEYMSEEDRSSLTRHIEIVKRMINDSRNGDLFDVDLIKAAQEELKEETLAVITRAAAI
;
A
#
# COMPACT_ATOMS: atom_id res chain seq x y z
N MET A 1 -13.08 -5.01 17.13
CA MET A 1 -11.81 -4.41 16.63
C MET A 1 -12.19 -3.05 16.04
N SER A 2 -11.52 -1.95 16.41
CA SER A 2 -11.93 -0.60 15.99
C SER A 2 -11.62 -0.36 14.50
N TYR A 3 -12.52 0.29 13.75
CA TYR A 3 -12.29 0.70 12.35
C TYR A 3 -10.99 1.49 12.19
N LEU A 4 -10.73 2.44 13.11
CA LEU A 4 -9.51 3.24 13.10
C LEU A 4 -8.24 2.41 13.28
N LYS A 5 -8.32 1.24 13.93
CA LYS A 5 -7.17 0.32 13.99
C LYS A 5 -6.83 -0.23 12.61
N HIS A 6 -7.83 -0.52 11.78
CA HIS A 6 -7.60 -0.96 10.40
C HIS A 6 -7.06 0.18 9.55
N VAL A 7 -7.56 1.41 9.70
CA VAL A 7 -7.01 2.57 8.99
C VAL A 7 -5.54 2.80 9.37
N ASN A 8 -5.20 2.76 10.66
CA ASN A 8 -3.81 2.89 11.12
C ASN A 8 -2.90 1.78 10.59
N ASN A 9 -3.40 0.54 10.52
CA ASN A 9 -2.63 -0.56 9.93
C ASN A 9 -2.37 -0.34 8.44
N LEU A 10 -3.35 0.21 7.71
CA LEU A 10 -3.20 0.52 6.28
C LEU A 10 -2.15 1.62 6.06
N GLU A 11 -2.09 2.61 6.94
CA GLU A 11 -1.03 3.63 6.92
C GLU A 11 0.37 3.07 7.11
N LEU A 12 0.54 2.13 8.05
CA LEU A 12 1.83 1.47 8.25
C LEU A 12 2.25 0.70 7.00
N ILE A 13 1.33 0.00 6.36
CA ILE A 13 1.60 -0.73 5.10
C ILE A 13 2.00 0.24 4.00
N VAL A 14 1.28 1.36 3.85
CA VAL A 14 1.65 2.42 2.89
C VAL A 14 3.05 2.94 3.14
N PHE A 15 3.40 3.20 4.40
CA PHE A 15 4.74 3.64 4.78
C PHE A 15 5.82 2.61 4.41
N ASP A 16 5.61 1.35 4.79
CA ASP A 16 6.53 0.24 4.48
C ASP A 16 6.69 0.04 2.97
N THR A 17 5.59 0.19 2.22
CA THR A 17 5.58 0.07 0.75
C THR A 17 6.33 1.22 0.08
N ASP A 18 6.12 2.46 0.53
CA ASP A 18 6.83 3.64 0.04
C ASP A 18 8.34 3.53 0.33
N GLN A 19 8.70 2.98 1.49
CA GLN A 19 10.09 2.68 1.82
C GLN A 19 10.67 1.58 0.92
N ALA A 20 9.92 0.51 0.66
CA ALA A 20 10.36 -0.54 -0.25
C ALA A 20 10.61 -0.03 -1.67
N VAL A 21 9.76 0.87 -2.19
CA VAL A 21 9.97 1.51 -3.50
C VAL A 21 11.27 2.34 -3.52
N LYS A 22 11.64 2.99 -2.42
CA LYS A 22 12.91 3.73 -2.32
C LYS A 22 14.10 2.79 -2.24
N ASP A 23 14.02 1.75 -1.42
CA ASP A 23 15.14 0.84 -1.15
C ASP A 23 15.43 -0.09 -2.32
N TRP A 24 14.38 -0.60 -2.97
CA TRP A 24 14.48 -1.56 -4.07
C TRP A 24 14.28 -0.93 -5.44
N GLY A 25 13.95 0.36 -5.50
CA GLY A 25 13.51 1.04 -6.72
C GLY A 25 14.43 0.77 -7.89
N GLU A 26 15.74 0.93 -7.73
CA GLU A 26 16.76 0.72 -8.78
C GLU A 26 16.74 -0.69 -9.40
N TYR A 27 16.23 -1.68 -8.68
CA TYR A 27 16.08 -3.07 -9.11
C TYR A 27 14.65 -3.40 -9.58
N MET A 28 13.70 -2.47 -9.48
CA MET A 28 12.34 -2.65 -10.00
C MET A 28 12.26 -2.30 -11.48
N SER A 29 11.42 -3.02 -12.22
CA SER A 29 11.00 -2.56 -13.55
C SER A 29 10.23 -1.24 -13.45
N GLU A 30 10.27 -0.43 -14.51
CA GLU A 30 9.52 0.84 -14.54
C GLU A 30 8.01 0.60 -14.42
N GLU A 31 7.51 -0.51 -14.98
CA GLU A 31 6.11 -0.93 -14.86
C GLU A 31 5.74 -1.24 -13.41
N ASP A 32 6.53 -2.08 -12.73
CA ASP A 32 6.30 -2.42 -11.32
C ASP A 32 6.35 -1.19 -10.42
N ARG A 33 7.37 -0.33 -10.61
CA ARG A 33 7.53 0.89 -9.82
C ARG A 33 6.35 1.83 -10.04
N SER A 34 5.89 1.99 -11.28
CA SER A 34 4.77 2.87 -11.63
C SER A 34 3.44 2.32 -11.10
N SER A 35 3.21 1.02 -11.20
CA SER A 35 2.01 0.35 -10.67
C SER A 35 1.92 0.54 -9.16
N LEU A 36 2.99 0.16 -8.44
CA LEU A 36 3.02 0.20 -6.98
C LEU A 36 2.89 1.64 -6.46
N THR A 37 3.57 2.60 -7.10
CA THR A 37 3.45 4.03 -6.76
C THR A 37 2.01 4.54 -6.97
N ARG A 38 1.36 4.14 -8.07
CA ARG A 38 -0.05 4.51 -8.31
C ARG A 38 -0.97 3.91 -7.25
N HIS A 39 -0.75 2.66 -6.85
CA HIS A 39 -1.57 2.02 -5.83
C HIS A 39 -1.39 2.69 -4.46
N ILE A 40 -0.15 3.03 -4.07
CA ILE A 40 0.14 3.83 -2.87
C ILE A 40 -0.70 5.12 -2.84
N GLU A 41 -0.76 5.87 -3.96
CA GLU A 41 -1.51 7.12 -4.03
C GLU A 41 -3.04 6.92 -3.90
N ILE A 42 -3.58 5.82 -4.44
CA ILE A 42 -4.99 5.45 -4.25
C ILE A 42 -5.28 5.18 -2.78
N VAL A 43 -4.43 4.37 -2.14
CA VAL A 43 -4.59 3.98 -0.74
C VAL A 43 -4.43 5.18 0.21
N LYS A 44 -3.50 6.10 -0.07
CA LYS A 44 -3.37 7.38 0.67
C LYS A 44 -4.67 8.19 0.64
N ARG A 45 -5.38 8.23 -0.49
CA ARG A 45 -6.69 8.90 -0.57
C ARG A 45 -7.73 8.17 0.27
N MET A 46 -7.80 6.84 0.18
CA MET A 46 -8.71 6.04 1.01
C MET A 46 -8.49 6.27 2.52
N ILE A 47 -7.23 6.35 2.96
CA ILE A 47 -6.89 6.68 4.35
C ILE A 47 -7.39 8.08 4.72
N ASN A 48 -7.17 9.07 3.85
CA ASN A 48 -7.62 10.44 4.09
C ASN A 48 -9.15 10.51 4.21
N ASP A 49 -9.87 9.88 3.28
CA ASP A 49 -11.34 9.81 3.30
C ASP A 49 -11.84 9.10 4.58
N SER A 50 -11.13 8.05 5.01
CA SER A 50 -11.43 7.33 6.26
C SER A 50 -11.24 8.19 7.51
N ARG A 51 -10.23 9.08 7.50
CA ARG A 51 -9.92 9.98 8.63
C ARG A 51 -10.84 11.19 8.70
N ASN A 52 -11.29 11.68 7.53
CA ASN A 52 -12.23 12.80 7.44
C ASN A 52 -13.67 12.38 7.69
N GLY A 53 -13.94 11.06 7.67
CA GLY A 53 -15.27 10.49 7.88
C GLY A 53 -16.10 10.40 6.60
N ASP A 54 -15.45 10.45 5.44
CA ASP A 54 -16.05 10.28 4.12
C ASP A 54 -16.11 8.80 3.71
N LEU A 55 -15.32 7.94 4.37
CA LEU A 55 -15.28 6.49 4.17
C LEU A 55 -15.38 5.76 5.52
N PHE A 56 -16.27 4.76 5.60
CA PHE A 56 -16.44 3.89 6.77
C PHE A 56 -16.76 2.45 6.35
N ASP A 57 -15.82 1.81 5.67
CA ASP A 57 -15.94 0.43 5.23
C ASP A 57 -14.73 -0.39 5.70
N VAL A 58 -14.95 -1.26 6.68
CA VAL A 58 -13.86 -2.06 7.27
C VAL A 58 -13.35 -3.15 6.32
N ASP A 59 -14.22 -3.69 5.47
CA ASP A 59 -13.86 -4.80 4.58
C ASP A 59 -13.09 -4.27 3.38
N LEU A 60 -13.48 -3.10 2.86
CA LEU A 60 -12.69 -2.36 1.88
C LEU A 60 -11.29 -2.02 2.40
N ILE A 61 -11.18 -1.56 3.65
CA ILE A 61 -9.87 -1.24 4.24
C ILE A 61 -9.01 -2.50 4.39
N LYS A 62 -9.60 -3.63 4.80
CA LYS A 62 -8.85 -4.90 4.88
C LYS A 62 -8.40 -5.40 3.51
N ALA A 63 -9.28 -5.32 2.49
CA ALA A 63 -8.92 -5.68 1.12
C ALA A 63 -7.74 -4.83 0.64
N ALA A 64 -7.77 -3.51 0.84
CA ALA A 64 -6.66 -2.64 0.49
C ALA A 64 -5.35 -2.98 1.25
N GLN A 65 -5.44 -3.45 2.50
CA GLN A 65 -4.27 -3.92 3.24
C GLN A 65 -3.67 -5.18 2.63
N GLU A 66 -4.50 -6.15 2.25
CA GLU A 66 -4.06 -7.43 1.67
C GLU A 66 -3.48 -7.20 0.27
N GLU A 67 -4.19 -6.48 -0.59
CA GLU A 67 -3.76 -6.18 -1.95
C GLU A 67 -2.42 -5.44 -1.98
N LEU A 68 -2.27 -4.36 -1.18
CA LEU A 68 -1.03 -3.59 -1.17
C LEU A 68 0.14 -4.42 -0.63
N LYS A 69 -0.08 -5.27 0.39
CA LYS A 69 0.96 -6.18 0.91
C LYS A 69 1.39 -7.20 -0.14
N GLU A 70 0.44 -7.85 -0.81
CA GLU A 70 0.72 -8.88 -1.80
C GLU A 70 1.46 -8.30 -3.01
N GLU A 71 1.02 -7.15 -3.52
CA GLU A 71 1.69 -6.47 -4.63
C GLU A 71 3.12 -6.07 -4.25
N THR A 72 3.30 -5.45 -3.08
CA THR A 72 4.62 -5.05 -2.58
C THR A 72 5.57 -6.23 -2.45
N LEU A 73 5.12 -7.33 -1.85
CA LEU A 73 5.93 -8.54 -1.71
C LEU A 73 6.28 -9.13 -3.08
N ALA A 74 5.34 -9.16 -4.02
CA ALA A 74 5.57 -9.67 -5.35
C ALA A 74 6.60 -8.83 -6.13
N VAL A 75 6.51 -7.51 -6.05
CA VAL A 75 7.47 -6.58 -6.67
C VAL A 75 8.86 -6.73 -6.05
N ILE A 76 8.98 -6.74 -4.73
CA ILE A 76 10.28 -6.92 -4.05
C ILE A 76 10.88 -8.28 -4.40
N THR A 77 10.08 -9.35 -4.45
CA THR A 77 10.55 -10.69 -4.81
C THR A 77 11.10 -10.73 -6.23
N ARG A 78 10.45 -10.03 -7.18
CA ARG A 78 10.96 -9.88 -8.55
C ARG A 78 12.26 -9.08 -8.58
N ALA A 79 12.32 -7.96 -7.86
CA ALA A 79 13.50 -7.10 -7.79
C ALA A 79 14.71 -7.82 -7.17
N ALA A 80 14.50 -8.68 -6.17
CA ALA A 80 15.54 -9.46 -5.52
C ALA A 80 16.05 -10.66 -6.35
N ALA A 81 15.36 -11.00 -7.44
CA ALA A 81 15.76 -12.07 -8.36
C ALA A 81 16.68 -11.58 -9.50
N ILE A 82 16.99 -10.29 -9.53
CA ILE A 82 17.91 -9.62 -10.48
C ILE A 82 19.33 -9.65 -9.93
#